data_AF-A0AAP2GBX2-F1
#
_entry.id   AF-A0AAP2GBX2-F1
#
_cell.length_a   1.000
_cell.length_b   1.000
_cell.length_c   1.000
_cell.angle_alpha   90.00
_cell.angle_beta   90.00
_cell.angle_gamma   90.00
#
_symmetry.space_group_name_H-M   'P 1'
#
loop_
_entity.id
_entity.type
_entity.pdbx_description
1 polymer ?
#
loop_
_entity_poly.entity_id
_entity_poly.type
_entity_poly.pdbx_seq_one_letter_code
_entity_poly.pdbx_strand_id
1 'polypeptide(L)' 'MGRGDKKTAKGKRTKGSFGVSRNKEAIKARIKRVASKKSAAVASDAAAKPKRTAAKKKAE' A
#
# COMPACT_ATOMS: atom_id res chain seq x y z
N MET A 1 16.02 5.73 2.24
CA MET A 1 16.07 6.72 1.15
C MET A 1 14.87 7.68 1.24
N GLY A 2 15.13 8.99 1.38
CA GLY A 2 14.11 10.02 1.70
C GLY A 2 13.43 10.66 0.49
N ARG A 3 12.67 11.74 0.72
CA ARG A 3 12.01 12.52 -0.36
C ARG A 3 13.00 13.29 -1.26
N GLY A 4 14.22 13.55 -0.78
CA GLY A 4 15.27 14.22 -1.57
C GLY A 4 15.99 13.30 -2.56
N ASP A 5 15.86 11.98 -2.40
CA ASP A 5 16.56 11.03 -3.26
C ASP A 5 15.85 10.86 -4.61
N LYS A 6 16.50 11.38 -5.65
CA LYS A 6 16.01 11.40 -7.03
C LYS A 6 16.05 10.04 -7.73
N LYS A 7 16.64 9.00 -7.12
CA LYS A 7 16.70 7.65 -7.70
C LYS A 7 15.56 6.77 -7.21
N THR A 8 14.97 7.04 -6.05
CA THR A 8 13.82 6.29 -5.55
C THR A 8 12.47 6.80 -6.02
N ALA A 9 11.48 5.92 -5.97
CA ALA A 9 10.09 6.26 -6.31
C ALA A 9 9.55 7.43 -5.46
N LYS A 10 10.00 7.55 -4.20
CA LYS A 10 9.57 8.61 -3.28
C LYS A 10 10.08 9.98 -3.71
N GLY A 11 11.37 10.14 -4.03
CA GLY A 11 11.85 11.43 -4.52
C GLY A 11 11.45 11.74 -5.95
N LYS A 12 11.25 10.73 -6.81
CA LYS A 12 10.56 10.93 -8.11
C LYS A 12 9.13 11.44 -7.94
N ARG A 13 8.42 10.97 -6.90
CA ARG A 13 7.09 11.49 -6.55
C ARG A 13 7.16 12.96 -6.13
N THR A 14 8.07 13.30 -5.22
CA THR A 14 8.22 14.67 -4.72
C THR A 14 8.66 15.65 -5.80
N LYS A 15 9.57 15.26 -6.70
CA LYS A 15 9.99 16.09 -7.84
C LYS A 15 8.93 16.18 -8.94
N GLY A 16 7.95 15.28 -8.97
CA GLY A 16 6.97 15.21 -10.06
C GLY A 16 7.50 14.61 -11.37
N SER A 17 8.68 13.98 -11.35
CA SER A 17 9.28 13.37 -12.54
C SER A 17 9.08 11.85 -12.58
N PHE A 18 9.31 11.25 -13.75
CA PHE A 18 9.28 9.81 -13.95
C PHE A 18 10.69 9.27 -14.23
N GLY A 19 10.84 7.95 -14.24
CA GLY A 19 12.10 7.26 -14.53
C GLY A 19 11.97 5.78 -14.20
N VAL A 20 13.09 5.06 -14.16
CA VAL A 20 13.11 3.60 -13.91
C VAL A 20 12.32 3.22 -12.64
N SER A 21 12.55 3.93 -11.53
CA SER A 21 11.87 3.66 -10.25
C SER A 21 10.43 4.16 -10.15
N ARG A 22 9.97 5.04 -11.05
CA ARG A 22 8.58 5.52 -11.15
C ARG A 22 8.18 5.56 -12.62
N ASN A 23 7.87 4.39 -13.18
CA ASN A 23 7.52 4.26 -14.60
C ASN A 23 6.05 4.67 -14.87
N LYS A 24 5.82 5.52 -15.88
CA LYS A 24 4.49 6.01 -16.27
C LYS A 24 3.55 4.90 -16.72
N GLU A 25 4.04 3.99 -17.55
CA GLU A 25 3.22 2.96 -18.20
C GLU A 25 2.75 1.91 -17.20
N ALA A 26 3.66 1.46 -16.33
CA ALA A 26 3.34 0.55 -15.24
C ALA A 26 2.28 1.14 -14.28
N ILE A 27 2.36 2.43 -13.99
CA ILE A 27 1.36 3.13 -13.17
C ILE A 27 0.01 3.19 -13.89
N LYS A 28 -0.01 3.57 -15.17
CA LYS A 28 -1.26 3.61 -15.96
C LYS A 28 -1.90 2.22 -16.05
N ALA A 29 -1.11 1.17 -16.30
CA ALA A 29 -1.58 -0.20 -16.36
C ALA A 29 -2.16 -0.66 -15.00
N ARG A 30 -1.48 -0.33 -13.89
CA ARG A 30 -1.98 -0.62 -12.54
C ARG A 30 -3.30 0.10 -12.28
N ILE A 31 -3.42 1.39 -12.63
CA ILE A 31 -4.65 2.17 -12.43
C ILE A 31 -5.80 1.56 -13.25
N LYS A 32 -5.57 1.24 -14.54
CA LYS A 32 -6.57 0.59 -15.39
C LYS A 32 -7.03 -0.75 -14.82
N ARG A 33 -6.10 -1.59 -14.36
CA ARG A 33 -6.41 -2.89 -13.74
C ARG A 33 -7.18 -2.75 -12.43
N VAL A 34 -6.85 -1.76 -11.60
CA VAL A 34 -7.57 -1.52 -10.34
C VAL A 34 -8.98 -0.99 -10.62
N ALA A 35 -9.12 -0.09 -11.61
CA ALA A 35 -10.43 0.42 -12.03
C ALA A 35 -11.33 -0.68 -12.62
N SER A 36 -10.77 -1.61 -13.40
CA SER A 36 -11.53 -2.73 -13.96
C SER A 36 -11.89 -3.81 -12.92
N LYS A 37 -11.17 -3.87 -11.80
CA LYS A 37 -11.46 -4.77 -10.67
C LYS A 37 -12.49 -4.20 -9.69
N LYS A 38 -13.21 -3.13 -10.06
CA LYS A 38 -14.25 -2.50 -9.25
C LYS A 38 -15.54 -3.33 -9.18
N SER A 39 -15.38 -4.59 -8.76
CA SER A 39 -16.40 -5.45 -8.17
C SER A 39 -15.86 -6.22 -6.95
N ALA A 40 -14.70 -5.84 -6.40
CA ALA A 40 -14.34 -6.19 -5.03
C ALA A 40 -14.26 -4.91 -4.22
N ALA A 41 -15.22 -4.77 -3.31
CA ALA A 41 -15.29 -3.67 -2.36
C ALA A 41 -13.93 -3.44 -1.71
N VAL A 42 -13.60 -2.16 -1.54
CA VAL A 42 -12.58 -1.71 -0.61
C VAL A 42 -12.97 -2.29 0.75
N ALA A 43 -12.30 -3.35 1.18
CA ALA A 43 -12.22 -3.70 2.59
C ALA A 43 -11.39 -2.58 3.22
N SER A 44 -12.06 -1.46 3.49
CA SER A 44 -11.59 -0.44 4.38
C SER A 44 -11.34 -1.09 5.72
N ASP A 45 -10.09 -1.13 6.13
CA ASP A 45 -9.65 -1.22 7.51
C ASP A 45 -10.56 -0.36 8.40
N ALA A 46 -11.59 -0.98 8.94
CA ALA A 46 -12.46 -0.42 9.95
C ALA A 46 -12.81 -1.55 10.93
N ALA A 47 -12.13 -1.51 12.07
CA ALA A 47 -12.49 -2.15 13.34
C ALA A 47 -12.59 -3.68 13.35
N ALA A 48 -11.44 -4.33 13.48
CA ALA A 48 -11.35 -5.55 14.29
C ALA A 48 -10.23 -5.37 15.31
N LYS A 49 -10.55 -4.70 16.43
CA LYS A 49 -9.75 -4.83 17.67
C LYS A 49 -9.61 -6.34 17.91
N PRO A 50 -8.40 -6.90 18.08
CA PRO A 50 -8.29 -8.29 18.49
C PRO A 50 -8.99 -8.40 19.86
N LYS A 51 -10.14 -9.08 19.89
CA LYS A 51 -10.78 -9.50 21.14
C LYS A 51 -9.77 -10.46 21.78
N ARG A 52 -9.01 -9.95 22.76
CA ARG A 52 -8.16 -10.76 23.62
C ARG A 52 -9.05 -11.83 24.26
N THR A 53 -8.96 -13.05 23.76
CA THR A 53 -9.57 -14.21 24.42
C THR A 53 -8.69 -14.53 25.62
N ALA A 54 -9.12 -14.05 26.80
CA ALA A 54 -8.58 -14.53 28.06
C ALA A 54 -9.00 -15.99 28.25
N ALA A 55 -8.03 -16.91 28.34
CA ALA A 55 -8.14 -18.24 28.92
C ALA A 55 -6.75 -18.91 28.82
N LYS A 56 -6.16 -19.56 29.82
CA LYS A 56 -6.46 -19.84 31.23
C LYS A 56 -5.09 -20.10 31.90
N LYS A 57 -4.92 -19.70 33.17
CA LYS A 57 -3.87 -20.27 34.04
C LYS A 57 -3.99 -21.80 34.07
N LYS A 58 -2.89 -22.51 33.83
CA LYS A 58 -2.39 -23.72 34.52
C LYS A 58 -0.88 -23.72 34.26
N ALA A 59 0.04 -23.56 35.22
CA ALA A 59 0.30 -24.42 36.38
C ALA A 59 0.53 -25.88 35.95
N GLU A 60 1.74 -26.17 35.48
CA GLU A 60 2.69 -27.12 36.09
C GLU A 60 4.11 -26.77 35.59
#